data_AF-A0A2E4MWW5-F1
#
_entry.id   AF-A0A2E4MWW5-F1
#
_cell.length_a   1.000
_cell.length_b   1.000
_cell.length_c   1.000
_cell.angle_alpha   90.00
_cell.angle_beta   90.00
_cell.angle_gamma   90.00
#
_symmetry.space_group_name_H-M   'P 1'
#
loop_
_entity.id
_entity.type
_entity.pdbx_description
1 polymer ?
#
loop_
_entity_poly.entity_id
_entity_poly.type
_entity_poly.pdbx_seq_one_letter_code
_entity_poly.pdbx_strand_id
1 'polypeptide(L)'
;MTPEEKFVFDLDGYIVIKNVLTPEDVTRLNAIADREFGQPYDETNFKRTSRVSRWDQACVDLFDHPKVVPYLLELLGPKFRADHDYCIFMKKGAQRGRLRGGDGRQVGRAGDHWYKYRDGV
;
A
#
# COMPACT_ATOMS: atom_id res chain seq x y z
N MET A 1 -11.33 -10.40 -8.89
CA MET A 1 -10.45 -10.03 -10.02
C MET A 1 -11.01 -10.65 -11.28
N THR A 2 -10.97 -9.96 -12.43
CA THR A 2 -11.25 -10.59 -13.72
C THR A 2 -10.07 -11.49 -14.14
N PRO A 3 -10.26 -12.41 -15.10
CA PRO A 3 -9.14 -13.19 -15.65
C PRO A 3 -8.00 -12.32 -16.18
N GLU A 4 -8.30 -11.19 -16.81
CA GLU A 4 -7.32 -10.24 -17.34
C GLU A 4 -6.55 -9.54 -16.22
N GLU A 5 -7.23 -9.12 -15.15
CA GLU A 5 -6.59 -8.54 -13.97
C GLU A 5 -5.64 -9.53 -13.30
N LYS A 6 -6.05 -10.80 -13.20
CA LYS A 6 -5.22 -11.87 -12.67
C LYS A 6 -3.99 -12.11 -13.54
N PHE A 7 -4.17 -12.18 -14.85
CA PHE A 7 -3.08 -12.34 -15.81
C PHE A 7 -2.05 -11.20 -15.73
N VAL A 8 -2.51 -9.94 -15.64
CA VAL A 8 -1.62 -8.78 -15.46
C VAL A 8 -0.87 -8.86 -14.13
N PHE A 9 -1.56 -9.20 -13.04
CA PHE A 9 -0.91 -9.34 -11.74
C PHE A 9 0.16 -10.45 -11.74
N ASP A 10 -0.13 -11.59 -12.36
CA ASP A 10 0.81 -12.72 -12.44
C ASP A 10 2.06 -12.38 -13.27
N LEU A 11 1.92 -11.55 -14.32
CA LEU A 11 3.06 -11.11 -15.14
C LEU A 11 3.88 -9.98 -14.50
N ASP A 12 3.21 -8.96 -13.98
CA ASP A 12 3.85 -7.71 -13.55
C ASP A 12 4.23 -7.71 -12.06
N GLY A 13 3.60 -8.59 -11.26
CA GLY A 13 3.74 -8.62 -9.81
C GLY A 13 3.03 -7.45 -9.09
N TYR A 14 2.23 -6.66 -9.80
CA TYR A 14 1.39 -5.60 -9.25
C TYR A 14 0.12 -5.39 -10.10
N ILE A 15 -0.88 -4.72 -9.52
CA ILE A 15 -2.10 -4.31 -10.23
C ILE A 15 -2.49 -2.88 -9.84
N VAL A 16 -3.06 -2.13 -10.79
CA VAL A 16 -3.58 -0.78 -10.57
C VAL A 16 -5.10 -0.79 -10.63
N ILE A 17 -5.75 -0.60 -9.48
CA ILE A 17 -7.20 -0.44 -9.39
C ILE A 17 -7.51 1.05 -9.52
N LYS A 18 -8.18 1.44 -10.60
CA LYS A 18 -8.49 2.85 -10.88
C LYS A 18 -9.70 3.32 -10.07
N ASN A 19 -9.71 4.60 -9.70
CA ASN A 19 -10.85 5.27 -9.08
C ASN A 19 -11.35 4.56 -7.80
N VAL A 20 -10.43 4.03 -6.98
CA VAL A 20 -10.77 3.47 -5.67
C VAL A 20 -11.39 4.56 -4.81
N LEU A 21 -10.67 5.66 -4.64
CA LEU A 21 -11.08 6.86 -3.91
C LEU A 21 -11.69 7.90 -4.86
N THR A 22 -12.69 8.63 -4.37
CA THR A 22 -13.27 9.79 -5.07
C THR A 22 -12.39 11.03 -4.91
N PRO A 23 -12.54 12.07 -5.75
CA PRO A 23 -11.86 13.35 -5.54
C PRO A 23 -12.10 13.96 -4.15
N GLU A 24 -13.30 13.77 -3.60
CA GLU A 24 -13.69 14.23 -2.27
C GLU A 24 -12.93 13.46 -1.18
N ASP A 25 -12.82 12.13 -1.30
CA ASP A 25 -12.04 11.30 -0.38
C ASP A 25 -10.57 11.72 -0.37
N VAL A 26 -10.00 11.93 -1.56
CA VAL A 26 -8.61 12.39 -1.72
C VAL A 26 -8.41 13.76 -1.07
N THR A 27 -9.34 14.69 -1.30
CA THR A 27 -9.30 16.04 -0.69
C THR A 27 -9.34 15.95 0.84
N ARG A 28 -10.24 15.12 1.39
CA ARG A 28 -10.36 14.89 2.84
C ARG A 28 -9.08 14.30 3.43
N LEU A 29 -8.52 13.26 2.81
CA LEU A 29 -7.30 12.59 3.28
C LEU A 29 -6.09 13.51 3.21
N ASN A 30 -5.97 14.36 2.18
CA ASN A 30 -4.93 15.36 2.09
C ASN A 30 -5.02 16.39 3.23
N ALA A 31 -6.23 16.90 3.53
CA ALA A 31 -6.43 17.82 4.64
C ALA A 31 -6.04 17.22 6.01
N ILE A 32 -6.34 15.93 6.21
CA ILE A 32 -5.90 15.19 7.41
C ILE A 32 -4.37 15.10 7.44
N ALA A 33 -3.73 14.73 6.34
CA ALA A 33 -2.28 14.62 6.28
C ALA A 33 -1.57 15.97 6.48
N ASP A 34 -2.11 17.07 5.96
CA ASP A 34 -1.59 18.42 6.19
C ASP A 34 -1.73 18.84 7.66
N ARG A 35 -2.82 18.44 8.32
CA ARG A 35 -3.02 18.70 9.76
C ARG A 35 -2.06 17.91 10.64
N GLU A 36 -1.93 16.60 10.39
CA GLU A 36 -1.19 15.67 11.27
C GLU A 36 0.30 15.57 10.92
N PHE A 37 0.66 15.90 9.68
CA PHE A 37 2.01 15.73 9.13
C PHE A 37 2.37 16.87 8.16
N GLY A 38 1.94 18.09 8.50
CA GLY A 38 2.16 19.32 7.73
C GLY A 38 3.54 19.97 7.88
N GLN A 39 4.47 19.36 8.62
CA GLN A 39 5.80 19.93 8.78
C GLN A 39 6.52 20.08 7.43
N PRO A 40 7.44 21.07 7.31
CA PRO A 40 8.20 21.28 6.08
C PRO A 40 9.07 20.07 5.74
N TYR A 41 9.46 20.00 4.47
CA TYR A 41 10.43 19.02 4.01
C TYR A 41 11.82 19.40 4.51
N ASP A 42 12.62 18.39 4.83
CA ASP A 42 14.06 18.56 5.03
C ASP A 42 14.79 18.67 3.68
N GLU A 43 16.12 18.76 3.73
CA GLU A 43 16.99 18.81 2.56
C GLU A 43 16.88 17.61 1.63
N THR A 44 16.32 16.48 2.11
CA THR A 44 16.14 15.26 1.30
C THR A 44 14.90 15.31 0.42
N ASN A 45 14.06 16.34 0.57
CA ASN A 45 12.80 16.49 -0.18
C ASN A 45 11.85 15.29 0.01
N PHE A 46 12.02 14.53 1.08
CA PHE A 46 11.29 13.33 1.41
C PHE A 46 10.79 13.41 2.85
N LYS A 47 9.55 13.00 3.11
CA LYS A 47 9.06 12.78 4.48
C LYS A 47 8.17 11.55 4.56
N ARG A 48 8.33 10.79 5.65
CA ARG A 48 7.52 9.61 5.97
C ARG A 48 7.31 9.53 7.47
N THR A 49 6.10 9.15 7.87
CA THR A 49 5.81 8.70 9.22
C THR A 49 4.93 7.45 9.17
N SER A 50 4.68 6.85 10.33
CA SER A 50 3.86 5.65 10.49
C SER A 50 2.69 5.93 11.43
N ARG A 51 1.79 4.96 11.60
CA ARG A 51 0.58 5.09 12.45
C ARG A 51 -0.41 6.13 11.93
N VAL A 52 -0.56 6.21 10.60
CA VAL A 52 -1.55 7.03 9.88
C VAL A 52 -2.98 6.69 10.31
N SER A 53 -3.23 5.43 10.64
CA SER A 53 -4.45 4.90 11.27
C SER A 53 -4.87 5.61 12.56
N ARG A 54 -3.97 6.36 13.22
CA ARG A 54 -4.30 7.13 14.43
C ARG A 54 -4.77 8.56 14.15
N TRP A 55 -4.75 8.99 12.89
CA TRP A 55 -5.00 10.39 12.51
C TRP A 55 -6.48 10.74 12.42
N ASP A 56 -7.28 9.85 11.82
CA ASP A 56 -8.69 10.06 11.54
C ASP A 56 -9.35 8.73 11.19
N GLN A 57 -10.66 8.62 11.40
CA GLN A 57 -11.42 7.46 10.96
C GLN A 57 -11.29 7.22 9.45
N ALA A 58 -11.20 8.29 8.64
CA ALA A 58 -11.00 8.17 7.20
C ALA A 58 -9.70 7.41 6.83
N CYS A 59 -8.67 7.46 7.68
CA CYS A 59 -7.45 6.70 7.47
C CYS A 59 -7.62 5.22 7.82
N VAL A 60 -8.49 4.90 8.81
CA VAL A 60 -8.84 3.53 9.17
C VAL A 60 -9.72 2.89 8.09
N ASP A 61 -10.65 3.64 7.52
CA ASP A 61 -11.58 3.19 6.48
C ASP A 61 -10.86 2.78 5.16
N LEU A 62 -9.56 3.03 5.04
CA LEU A 62 -8.73 2.56 3.93
C LEU A 62 -8.39 1.07 4.02
N PHE A 63 -8.34 0.47 5.21
CA PHE A 63 -7.86 -0.91 5.39
C PHE A 63 -8.79 -1.94 4.75
N ASP A 64 -10.09 -1.73 4.85
CA ASP A 64 -11.15 -2.62 4.39
C ASP A 64 -12.03 -1.95 3.32
N HIS A 65 -11.43 -1.02 2.56
CA HIS A 65 -12.14 -0.31 1.50
C HIS A 65 -12.83 -1.31 0.54
N PRO A 66 -14.15 -1.16 0.26
CA PRO A 66 -14.94 -2.18 -0.42
C PRO A 66 -14.49 -2.48 -1.86
N LYS A 67 -13.79 -1.55 -2.51
CA LYS A 67 -13.19 -1.77 -3.84
C LYS A 67 -11.83 -2.52 -3.80
N VAL A 68 -11.19 -2.61 -2.63
CA VAL A 68 -9.87 -3.24 -2.45
C VAL A 68 -10.00 -4.63 -1.83
N VAL A 69 -10.90 -4.80 -0.86
CA VAL A 69 -11.12 -6.08 -0.16
C VAL A 69 -11.33 -7.28 -1.10
N PRO A 70 -12.10 -7.19 -2.20
CA PRO A 70 -12.25 -8.31 -3.14
C PRO A 70 -10.93 -8.78 -3.75
N TYR A 71 -9.97 -7.87 -3.98
CA TYR A 71 -8.64 -8.22 -4.49
C TYR A 71 -7.78 -8.86 -3.40
N LEU A 72 -7.85 -8.36 -2.16
CA LEU A 72 -7.14 -8.96 -1.02
C LEU A 72 -7.63 -10.37 -0.72
N LEU A 73 -8.95 -10.60 -0.79
CA LEU A 73 -9.53 -11.93 -0.59
C LEU A 73 -9.09 -12.93 -1.67
N GLU A 74 -9.04 -12.50 -2.93
CA GLU A 74 -8.55 -13.33 -4.04
C GLU A 74 -7.06 -13.67 -3.89
N LEU A 75 -6.23 -12.68 -3.56
CA LEU A 75 -4.77 -12.84 -3.55
C LEU A 75 -4.22 -13.44 -2.25
N LEU A 76 -4.82 -13.10 -1.11
CA LEU A 76 -4.32 -13.48 0.23
C LEU A 76 -5.20 -14.51 0.93
N GLY A 77 -6.40 -14.76 0.41
CA GLY A 77 -7.41 -15.61 1.04
C GLY A 77 -8.24 -14.90 2.11
N PRO A 78 -9.13 -15.62 2.81
CA PRO A 78 -10.14 -15.04 3.70
C PRO A 78 -9.58 -14.48 5.01
N LYS A 79 -8.29 -14.68 5.30
CA LYS A 79 -7.63 -14.23 6.53
C LYS A 79 -6.42 -13.39 6.18
N PHE A 80 -6.60 -12.09 6.18
CA PHE A 80 -5.52 -11.10 6.06
C PHE A 80 -5.54 -10.16 7.25
N ARG A 81 -4.39 -9.52 7.52
CA ARG A 81 -4.25 -8.51 8.57
C ARG A 81 -3.48 -7.32 8.03
N ALA A 82 -3.78 -6.14 8.57
CA ALA A 82 -2.88 -5.01 8.45
C ALA A 82 -1.53 -5.38 9.09
N ASP A 83 -0.43 -5.10 8.39
CA ASP A 83 0.92 -5.30 8.92
C ASP A 83 1.53 -3.97 9.38
N HIS A 84 1.52 -2.97 8.49
CA HIS A 84 2.02 -1.62 8.76
C HIS A 84 1.24 -0.57 7.96
N ASP A 85 1.16 0.63 8.50
CA ASP A 85 0.61 1.80 7.85
C ASP A 85 1.58 3.00 7.91
N TYR A 86 1.73 3.67 6.78
CA TYR A 86 2.60 4.83 6.65
C TYR A 86 2.15 5.70 5.49
N CYS A 87 2.45 6.99 5.58
CA CYS A 87 2.31 7.93 4.47
C CYS A 87 3.71 8.30 3.97
N ILE A 88 3.83 8.56 2.67
CA ILE A 88 5.08 8.97 2.04
C ILE A 88 4.78 10.19 1.19
N PHE A 89 5.54 11.26 1.40
CA PHE A 89 5.52 12.44 0.55
C PHE A 89 6.90 12.69 -0.03
N MET A 90 6.96 12.91 -1.33
CA MET A 90 8.20 13.10 -2.08
C MET A 90 8.06 14.29 -3.02
N LYS A 91 9.06 15.16 -3.05
CA LYS A 91 9.20 16.18 -4.10
C LYS A 91 10.12 15.68 -5.21
N LYS A 92 9.99 16.30 -6.40
CA LYS A 92 10.89 16.02 -7.54
C LYS A 92 12.35 16.20 -7.10
N GLY A 93 13.18 15.19 -7.37
CA GLY A 93 14.59 15.16 -6.96
C GLY A 93 14.86 14.52 -5.61
N ALA A 94 13.83 14.10 -4.86
CA ALA A 94 14.01 13.33 -3.63
C ALA A 94 14.72 12.00 -3.91
N GLN A 95 15.71 11.66 -3.08
CA GLN A 95 16.47 10.41 -3.18
C GLN A 95 16.11 9.48 -2.03
N ARG A 96 15.51 8.31 -2.31
CA ARG A 96 15.43 7.24 -1.31
C ARG A 96 15.17 5.86 -1.92
N GLY A 97 15.69 4.84 -1.25
CA GLY A 97 15.36 3.42 -1.44
C GLY A 97 16.20 2.75 -2.52
N ARG A 98 16.90 1.68 -2.14
CA ARG A 98 17.37 0.70 -3.13
C ARG A 98 16.20 -0.20 -3.52
N LEU A 99 16.28 -0.85 -4.68
CA LEU A 99 15.35 -1.92 -5.03
C LEU A 99 15.33 -2.96 -3.89
N ARG A 100 14.13 -3.25 -3.40
CA ARG A 100 13.87 -4.14 -2.25
C ARG A 100 12.67 -5.02 -2.58
N GLY A 101 12.77 -6.30 -2.27
CA GLY A 101 11.81 -7.35 -2.60
C GLY A 101 12.51 -8.71 -2.53
N GLY A 102 11.77 -9.79 -2.74
CA GLY A 102 12.31 -11.16 -2.72
C GLY A 102 11.67 -12.04 -1.65
N ASP A 103 11.77 -13.35 -1.83
CA ASP A 103 11.16 -14.29 -0.89
C ASP A 103 11.78 -14.13 0.51
N GLY A 104 10.98 -14.40 1.56
CA GLY A 104 11.47 -14.34 2.94
C GLY A 104 12.71 -15.22 3.19
N ARG A 105 12.93 -16.26 2.36
CA ARG A 105 14.08 -17.16 2.46
C ARG A 105 15.39 -16.53 1.99
N GLN A 106 15.36 -15.63 0.99
CA GLN A 106 16.50 -14.89 0.46
C GLN A 106 16.92 -13.73 1.37
N VAL A 107 15.98 -13.15 2.11
CA VAL A 107 16.23 -12.03 3.05
C VAL A 107 16.26 -12.45 4.53
N GLY A 108 16.18 -13.75 4.84
CA GLY A 108 16.26 -14.27 6.21
C GLY A 108 15.11 -13.82 7.13
N ARG A 109 13.95 -13.50 6.57
CA ARG A 109 12.74 -13.06 7.32
C ARG A 109 11.63 -14.08 7.19
N ALA A 110 10.77 -14.18 8.21
CA ALA A 110 9.67 -15.12 8.25
C ALA A 110 8.80 -15.05 6.97
N GLY A 111 8.50 -16.23 6.42
CA GLY A 111 7.84 -16.41 5.11
C GLY A 111 6.32 -16.33 5.14
N ASP A 112 5.75 -15.66 6.14
CA ASP A 112 4.32 -15.47 6.41
C ASP A 112 3.78 -14.13 5.88
N HIS A 113 4.64 -13.26 5.35
CA HIS A 113 4.28 -11.91 4.86
C HIS A 113 4.17 -11.80 3.33
N TRP A 114 4.25 -12.90 2.58
CA TRP A 114 4.42 -12.87 1.11
C TRP A 114 3.36 -13.69 0.39
N TYR A 115 2.85 -13.14 -0.71
CA TYR A 115 2.09 -13.88 -1.72
C TYR A 115 2.95 -15.05 -2.23
N LYS A 116 2.36 -16.25 -2.27
CA LYS A 116 3.00 -17.46 -2.77
C LYS A 116 2.20 -17.93 -3.96
N TYR A 117 2.75 -17.70 -5.15
CA TYR A 117 2.28 -18.34 -6.35
C TYR A 117 3.17 -19.54 -6.66
N ARG A 118 2.54 -20.66 -7.02
CA ARG A 118 3.20 -21.82 -7.60
C ARG A 118 2.42 -22.19 -8.85
N ASP A 119 3.11 -22.29 -9.97
CA ASP A 119 2.55 -22.83 -11.21
C ASP A 119 2.18 -24.31 -10.99
N GLY A 120 0.94 -24.55 -10.58
CA GLY A 120 0.29 -25.86 -10.65
C GLY A 120 0.78 -26.96 -9.69
N VAL A 121 1.52 -26.66 -8.60
CA VAL A 121 1.86 -27.65 -7.55
C VAL A 121 1.84 -27.07 -6.13
#